data_AF-A0AAW7X8P3-F1
#
_entry.id   AF-A0AAW7X8P3-F1
#
_cell.length_a   1.000
_cell.length_b   1.000
_cell.length_c   1.000
_cell.angle_alpha   90.00
_cell.angle_beta   90.00
_cell.angle_gamma   90.00
#
_symmetry.space_group_name_H-M   'P 1'
#
loop_
_entity.id
_entity.type
_entity.pdbx_description
1 polymer ?
#
loop_
_entity_poly.entity_id
_entity_poly.type
_entity_poly.pdbx_seq_one_letter_code
_entity_poly.pdbx_strand_id
1 'polypeptide(L)'
;MDMQKNSKNNGTTTFTSVVAAFALLVCSLSAWSIPYGNLQGFAEFPAGAVSFADAVVSYTPGSGGLTAANMDASKALGAPDYAGGGACSNAADCRFVSLGAGGSIVLQFIDNYLTGSNSSDYDLWIFEVGPDVEDTLVDVSTDGVDWESVGSVGGSTSGIDLDAFGFGVSNLFSFVRLTDVASEGGTSGASVGADIDAVGAISTIVAHVPEPNTFFLFALGLTALFLSRKHI
;
A
#
# COMPACT_ATOMS: atom_id res chain seq x y z
N MET A 1 -91.63 -16.17 5.70
CA MET A 1 -91.60 -16.51 4.27
C MET A 1 -91.33 -15.22 3.50
N ASP A 2 -90.22 -14.54 3.81
CA ASP A 2 -88.82 -14.88 3.43
C ASP A 2 -88.54 -14.38 2.02
N MET A 3 -87.42 -13.78 1.66
CA MET A 3 -86.17 -13.46 2.35
C MET A 3 -85.39 -12.52 1.42
N GLN A 4 -84.53 -11.67 1.98
CA GLN A 4 -83.42 -11.06 1.27
C GLN A 4 -82.52 -12.11 0.58
N LYS A 5 -81.87 -11.74 -0.54
CA LYS A 5 -80.43 -11.98 -0.79
C LYS A 5 -79.99 -11.27 -2.08
N ASN A 6 -79.16 -10.24 -2.02
CA ASN A 6 -77.71 -10.21 -1.78
C ASN A 6 -76.92 -10.26 -3.09
N SER A 7 -76.54 -9.07 -3.55
CA SER A 7 -75.61 -8.83 -4.67
C SER A 7 -74.23 -9.36 -4.30
N LYS A 8 -73.67 -10.24 -5.14
CA LYS A 8 -72.33 -10.80 -4.93
C LYS A 8 -71.27 -9.81 -5.42
N ASN A 9 -70.42 -9.41 -4.47
CA ASN A 9 -69.10 -8.82 -4.69
C ASN A 9 -68.25 -9.71 -5.61
N ASN A 10 -67.75 -9.15 -6.71
CA ASN A 10 -66.54 -9.64 -7.37
C ASN A 10 -65.49 -8.53 -7.29
N GLY A 11 -64.68 -8.57 -6.23
CA GLY A 11 -63.51 -7.73 -6.10
C GLY A 11 -62.42 -8.20 -7.05
N THR A 12 -62.08 -7.37 -8.03
CA THR A 12 -60.88 -7.53 -8.85
C THR A 12 -59.74 -6.87 -8.11
N THR A 13 -58.96 -7.65 -7.35
CA THR A 13 -57.69 -7.20 -6.76
C THR A 13 -56.65 -7.05 -7.87
N THR A 14 -56.46 -5.82 -8.35
CA THR A 14 -55.30 -5.46 -9.16
C THR A 14 -54.05 -5.48 -8.29
N PHE A 15 -53.21 -6.50 -8.45
CA PHE A 15 -51.83 -6.49 -7.96
C PHE A 15 -51.04 -5.43 -8.76
N THR A 16 -50.86 -4.25 -8.18
CA THR A 16 -49.87 -3.28 -8.65
C THR A 16 -48.48 -3.79 -8.28
N SER A 17 -47.77 -4.34 -9.26
CA SER A 17 -46.34 -4.64 -9.16
C SER A 17 -45.56 -3.35 -8.96
N VAL A 18 -45.04 -3.13 -7.74
CA VAL A 18 -44.06 -2.08 -7.47
C VAL A 18 -42.70 -2.62 -7.95
N VAL A 19 -42.26 -2.18 -9.13
CA VAL A 19 -40.87 -2.36 -9.56
C VAL A 19 -40.04 -1.29 -8.83
N ALA A 20 -39.31 -1.70 -7.80
CA ALA A 20 -38.33 -0.85 -7.15
C ALA A 20 -37.09 -0.76 -8.04
N ALA A 21 -36.93 0.37 -8.74
CA ALA A 21 -35.69 0.69 -9.44
C ALA A 21 -34.64 1.11 -8.40
N PHE A 22 -33.66 0.25 -8.14
CA PHE A 22 -32.46 0.60 -7.39
C PHE A 22 -31.53 1.40 -8.32
N ALA A 23 -31.49 2.72 -8.15
CA ALA A 23 -30.46 3.56 -8.75
C ALA A 23 -29.15 3.31 -7.98
N LEU A 24 -28.18 2.64 -8.61
CA LEU A 24 -26.80 2.58 -8.14
C LEU A 24 -26.20 3.98 -8.30
N LEU A 25 -26.23 4.76 -7.22
CA LEU A 25 -25.45 5.98 -7.10
C LEU A 25 -23.98 5.57 -6.97
N VAL A 26 -23.27 5.49 -8.09
CA VAL A 26 -21.80 5.42 -8.08
C VAL A 26 -21.31 6.80 -7.65
N CYS A 27 -21.09 6.95 -6.35
CA CYS A 27 -20.44 8.12 -5.78
C CYS A 27 -18.96 8.01 -6.17
N SER A 28 -18.55 8.72 -7.21
CA SER A 28 -17.13 8.92 -7.51
C SER A 28 -16.54 9.77 -6.39
N LEU A 29 -16.03 9.10 -5.35
CA LEU A 29 -15.19 9.73 -4.36
C LEU A 29 -13.97 10.25 -5.12
N SER A 30 -13.81 11.58 -5.17
CA SER A 30 -12.52 12.16 -5.53
C SER A 30 -11.50 11.59 -4.55
N ALA A 31 -10.57 10.77 -5.04
CA ALA A 31 -9.40 10.39 -4.27
C ALA A 31 -8.63 11.68 -4.01
N TRP A 32 -8.74 12.19 -2.79
CA TRP A 32 -7.86 13.26 -2.34
C TRP A 32 -6.49 12.61 -2.22
N SER A 33 -5.47 13.21 -2.86
CA SER A 33 -4.09 12.80 -2.57
C SER A 33 -3.88 12.96 -1.06
N ILE A 34 -3.32 11.94 -0.44
CA ILE A 34 -2.95 12.02 0.97
C ILE A 34 -1.48 12.42 0.99
N PRO A 35 -1.12 13.60 1.54
CA PRO A 35 0.27 13.91 1.79
C PRO A 35 0.81 12.95 2.83
N TYR A 36 1.89 12.28 2.50
CA TYR A 36 2.70 11.53 3.45
C TYR A 36 4.04 12.23 3.58
N GLY A 37 4.50 12.45 4.81
CA GLY A 37 5.71 13.24 5.07
C GLY A 37 6.32 12.97 6.43
N ASN A 38 7.62 13.22 6.53
CA ASN A 38 8.42 13.18 7.74
C ASN A 38 9.38 14.40 7.80
N LEU A 39 10.42 14.34 8.63
CA LEU A 39 11.37 15.45 8.78
C LEU A 39 12.24 15.70 7.55
N GLN A 40 12.46 14.69 6.69
CA GLN A 40 13.24 14.80 5.46
C GLN A 40 12.42 15.29 4.26
N GLY A 41 11.09 15.29 4.33
CA GLY A 41 10.24 15.87 3.29
C GLY A 41 8.83 15.31 3.28
N PHE A 42 8.06 15.67 2.25
CA PHE A 42 6.74 15.10 2.00
C PHE A 42 6.53 14.87 0.51
N ALA A 43 5.73 13.86 0.19
CA ALA A 43 5.24 13.58 -1.15
C ALA A 43 3.72 13.35 -1.12
N GLU A 44 3.06 13.74 -2.21
CA GLU A 44 1.64 13.49 -2.41
C GLU A 44 1.47 12.14 -3.09
N PHE A 45 0.59 11.29 -2.53
CA PHE A 45 0.29 9.98 -3.10
C PHE A 45 -1.15 9.97 -3.61
N PRO A 46 -1.39 10.18 -4.91
CA PRO A 46 -2.75 10.25 -5.46
C PRO A 46 -3.57 8.98 -5.26
N ALA A 47 -2.92 7.82 -5.25
CA ALA A 47 -3.58 6.53 -5.01
C ALA A 47 -3.75 6.21 -3.51
N GLY A 48 -3.17 7.01 -2.61
CA GLY A 48 -3.25 6.82 -1.17
C GLY A 48 -2.46 5.60 -0.69
N ALA A 49 -2.96 4.91 0.34
CA ALA A 49 -2.24 3.85 1.05
C ALA A 49 -1.86 2.63 0.19
N VAL A 50 -2.52 2.39 -0.96
CA VAL A 50 -2.17 1.34 -1.93
C VAL A 50 -0.84 1.61 -2.65
N SER A 51 -0.24 2.78 -2.43
CA SER A 51 1.02 3.16 -3.06
C SER A 51 2.24 2.53 -2.40
N PHE A 52 2.08 1.94 -1.21
CA PHE A 52 3.19 1.55 -0.35
C PHE A 52 3.51 0.06 -0.44
N ALA A 53 4.76 -0.30 -0.16
CA ALA A 53 5.18 -1.69 -0.20
C ALA A 53 4.41 -2.58 0.81
N ASP A 54 4.05 -3.77 0.37
CA ASP A 54 3.20 -4.71 1.10
C ASP A 54 3.98 -5.86 1.76
N ALA A 55 5.15 -6.20 1.21
CA ALA A 55 5.92 -7.34 1.66
C ALA A 55 7.43 -7.11 1.64
N VAL A 56 8.10 -7.72 2.62
CA VAL A 56 9.56 -7.89 2.62
C VAL A 56 9.88 -9.21 1.91
N VAL A 57 10.58 -9.14 0.79
CA VAL A 57 11.04 -10.31 0.04
C VAL A 57 12.34 -10.83 0.65
N SER A 58 13.25 -9.93 0.99
CA SER A 58 14.49 -10.27 1.70
C SER A 58 15.02 -9.08 2.49
N TYR A 59 15.74 -9.36 3.56
CA TYR A 59 16.43 -8.38 4.37
C TYR A 59 17.77 -8.96 4.81
N THR A 60 18.85 -8.27 4.48
CA THR A 60 20.22 -8.63 4.83
C THR A 60 20.84 -7.47 5.60
N PRO A 61 20.76 -7.47 6.95
CA PRO A 61 21.35 -6.40 7.74
C PRO A 61 22.86 -6.34 7.54
N GLY A 62 23.37 -5.12 7.44
CA GLY A 62 24.77 -4.79 7.39
C GLY A 62 25.43 -4.82 8.78
N SER A 63 26.63 -4.25 8.86
CA SER A 63 27.35 -4.13 10.13
C SER A 63 26.90 -2.89 10.93
N GLY A 64 27.38 -2.73 12.16
CA GLY A 64 27.11 -1.52 12.96
C GLY A 64 26.50 -1.76 14.34
N GLY A 65 26.15 -3.01 14.67
CA GLY A 65 25.66 -3.34 16.02
C GLY A 65 24.17 -3.05 16.24
N LEU A 66 23.38 -3.12 15.16
CA LEU A 66 21.93 -2.98 15.17
C LEU A 66 21.27 -3.79 16.29
N THR A 67 20.28 -3.18 16.96
CA THR A 67 19.47 -3.91 17.94
C THR A 67 18.43 -4.79 17.25
N ALA A 68 17.92 -5.81 17.96
CA ALA A 68 16.83 -6.63 17.45
C ALA A 68 15.55 -5.83 17.14
N ALA A 69 15.33 -4.70 17.81
CA ALA A 69 14.19 -3.82 17.54
C ALA A 69 14.35 -3.13 16.18
N ASN A 70 15.55 -2.64 15.88
CA ASN A 70 15.89 -1.96 14.64
C ASN A 70 16.05 -2.91 13.43
N MET A 71 16.10 -4.23 13.65
CA MET A 71 16.21 -5.23 12.59
C MET A 71 14.85 -5.81 12.15
N ASP A 72 13.73 -5.26 12.63
CA ASP A 72 12.40 -5.72 12.21
C ASP A 72 12.03 -5.12 10.85
N ALA A 73 12.36 -5.83 9.77
CA ALA A 73 12.09 -5.41 8.40
C ALA A 73 10.60 -5.15 8.10
N SER A 74 9.67 -5.70 8.88
CA SER A 74 8.24 -5.43 8.69
C SER A 74 7.88 -3.95 8.96
N LYS A 75 8.77 -3.20 9.59
CA LYS A 75 8.62 -1.77 9.87
C LYS A 75 8.78 -0.87 8.66
N ALA A 76 9.22 -1.38 7.50
CA ALA A 76 9.27 -0.64 6.24
C ALA A 76 7.98 -0.76 5.39
N LEU A 77 6.95 -1.45 5.90
CA LEU A 77 5.75 -1.80 5.13
C LEU A 77 4.59 -0.85 5.41
N GLY A 78 3.78 -0.60 4.38
CA GLY A 78 2.64 0.30 4.45
C GLY A 78 3.03 1.78 4.46
N ALA A 79 2.06 2.62 4.80
CA ALA A 79 2.26 4.06 4.87
C ALA A 79 3.18 4.45 6.05
N PRO A 80 3.99 5.51 5.92
CA PRO A 80 4.91 5.94 6.97
C PRO A 80 4.15 6.27 8.25
N ASP A 81 4.64 5.74 9.38
CA ASP A 81 4.03 5.91 10.70
C ASP A 81 5.01 6.40 11.78
N TYR A 82 6.25 6.74 11.40
CA TYR A 82 7.23 7.31 12.30
C TYR A 82 6.87 8.75 12.71
N ALA A 83 6.62 8.94 14.01
CA ALA A 83 6.23 10.23 14.59
C ALA A 83 7.35 10.95 15.38
N GLY A 84 8.61 10.49 15.26
CA GLY A 84 9.74 11.00 16.05
C GLY A 84 10.09 10.11 17.25
N GLY A 85 11.26 10.35 17.87
CA GLY A 85 11.71 9.63 19.08
C GLY A 85 13.12 9.05 19.01
N GLY A 86 13.74 9.03 17.83
CA GLY A 86 15.08 8.47 17.60
C GLY A 86 15.10 6.94 17.69
N ALA A 87 16.31 6.38 17.87
CA ALA A 87 16.51 4.94 17.99
C ALA A 87 15.63 4.35 19.10
N CYS A 88 14.95 3.24 18.78
CA CYS A 88 13.92 2.68 19.64
C CYS A 88 14.53 1.77 20.71
N SER A 89 14.06 1.87 21.95
CA SER A 89 14.58 1.06 23.06
C SER A 89 13.98 -0.35 23.09
N ASN A 90 12.88 -0.60 22.37
CA ASN A 90 12.22 -1.89 22.25
C ASN A 90 11.53 -2.01 20.88
N ALA A 91 11.18 -3.24 20.49
CA ALA A 91 10.58 -3.52 19.18
C ALA A 91 9.12 -3.05 19.04
N ALA A 92 8.38 -2.91 20.15
CA ALA A 92 6.97 -2.51 20.12
C ALA A 92 6.78 -1.04 19.76
N ASP A 93 7.75 -0.21 20.13
CA ASP A 93 7.76 1.24 19.86
C ASP A 93 8.51 1.58 18.57
N CYS A 94 9.12 0.58 17.91
CA CYS A 94 9.88 0.79 16.68
C CYS A 94 8.97 0.90 15.46
N ARG A 95 9.26 1.89 14.61
CA ARG A 95 8.48 2.30 13.43
C ARG A 95 9.34 2.40 12.16
N PHE A 96 10.57 1.89 12.22
CA PHE A 96 11.47 1.86 11.08
C PHE A 96 12.41 0.66 11.21
N VAL A 97 13.01 0.24 10.10
CA VAL A 97 14.08 -0.76 10.07
C VAL A 97 15.38 -0.09 9.68
N SER A 98 16.47 -0.39 10.38
CA SER A 98 17.81 0.05 10.03
C SER A 98 18.47 -0.98 9.12
N LEU A 99 19.09 -0.54 8.03
CA LEU A 99 19.80 -1.46 7.13
C LEU A 99 21.14 -1.91 7.71
N GLY A 100 21.81 -1.08 8.51
CA GLY A 100 23.20 -1.32 8.88
C GLY A 100 24.15 -0.94 7.75
N ALA A 101 25.41 -0.69 8.08
CA ALA A 101 26.43 -0.32 7.10
C ALA A 101 26.61 -1.44 6.06
N GLY A 102 26.25 -1.15 4.81
CA GLY A 102 26.26 -2.08 3.68
C GLY A 102 25.09 -3.07 3.63
N GLY A 103 24.06 -2.86 4.45
CA GLY A 103 22.88 -3.71 4.48
C GLY A 103 21.93 -3.46 3.31
N SER A 104 20.99 -4.36 3.12
CA SER A 104 19.98 -4.23 2.07
C SER A 104 18.62 -4.79 2.46
N ILE A 105 17.57 -4.23 1.85
CA ILE A 105 16.19 -4.73 1.94
C ILE A 105 15.58 -4.77 0.53
N VAL A 106 14.81 -5.82 0.26
CA VAL A 106 13.98 -5.93 -0.94
C VAL A 106 12.51 -5.92 -0.52
N LEU A 107 11.78 -4.95 -1.04
CA LEU A 107 10.37 -4.72 -0.80
C LEU A 107 9.56 -5.00 -2.07
N GLN A 108 8.31 -5.42 -1.90
CA GLN A 108 7.41 -5.75 -2.99
C GLN A 108 6.08 -4.99 -2.86
N PHE A 109 5.63 -4.45 -3.98
CA PHE A 109 4.26 -4.02 -4.24
C PHE A 109 3.45 -5.24 -4.73
N ILE A 110 2.45 -5.66 -3.97
CA ILE A 110 1.62 -6.84 -4.26
C ILE A 110 0.37 -6.46 -5.05
N ASP A 111 -0.27 -5.36 -4.67
CA ASP A 111 -1.53 -4.91 -5.27
C ASP A 111 -1.39 -3.64 -6.13
N ASN A 112 -0.15 -3.22 -6.40
CA ASN A 112 0.18 -2.14 -7.30
C ASN A 112 1.52 -2.36 -8.02
N TYR A 113 1.81 -1.51 -9.01
CA TYR A 113 3.09 -1.46 -9.71
C TYR A 113 3.62 -0.03 -9.70
N LEU A 114 4.89 0.16 -9.38
CA LEU A 114 5.62 1.40 -9.58
C LEU A 114 5.86 1.62 -11.08
N THR A 115 5.61 2.84 -11.56
CA THR A 115 5.81 3.23 -12.96
C THR A 115 6.51 4.59 -13.04
N GLY A 116 7.09 4.94 -14.19
CA GLY A 116 7.38 6.36 -14.48
C GLY A 116 6.09 7.16 -14.71
N SER A 117 6.20 8.47 -14.94
CA SER A 117 5.07 9.37 -15.16
C SER A 117 5.11 10.10 -16.52
N ASN A 118 6.19 9.96 -17.28
CA ASN A 118 6.56 10.76 -18.45
C ASN A 118 6.68 12.26 -18.12
N SER A 119 7.06 12.60 -16.89
CA SER A 119 7.41 13.97 -16.49
C SER A 119 8.80 13.99 -15.86
N SER A 120 9.16 15.09 -15.18
CA SER A 120 10.37 15.15 -14.35
C SER A 120 10.02 15.19 -12.86
N ASP A 121 8.80 14.74 -12.53
CA ASP A 121 8.33 14.65 -11.15
C ASP A 121 8.86 13.34 -10.54
N TYR A 122 8.92 13.27 -9.21
CA TYR A 122 9.31 12.02 -8.55
C TYR A 122 8.22 10.96 -8.69
N ASP A 123 8.64 9.74 -8.99
CA ASP A 123 7.78 8.57 -9.16
C ASP A 123 7.84 7.62 -7.95
N LEU A 124 8.96 7.63 -7.23
CA LEU A 124 9.23 6.80 -6.06
C LEU A 124 9.70 7.69 -4.91
N TRP A 125 9.30 7.37 -3.69
CA TRP A 125 9.75 8.06 -2.48
C TRP A 125 10.16 7.07 -1.39
N ILE A 126 11.26 7.36 -0.73
CA ILE A 126 11.82 6.60 0.38
C ILE A 126 11.71 7.45 1.65
N PHE A 127 10.97 6.96 2.64
CA PHE A 127 10.85 7.59 3.94
C PHE A 127 11.95 7.06 4.84
N GLU A 128 13.06 7.79 4.88
CA GLU A 128 14.14 7.56 5.85
C GLU A 128 13.88 8.34 7.14
N VAL A 129 14.44 7.88 8.25
CA VAL A 129 14.33 8.48 9.58
C VAL A 129 15.71 8.87 10.08
N GLY A 130 15.81 10.02 10.75
CA GLY A 130 17.03 10.41 11.46
C GLY A 130 17.85 11.48 10.75
N PRO A 131 18.83 12.07 11.46
CA PRO A 131 19.59 13.20 10.97
C PRO A 131 20.82 12.80 10.14
N ASP A 132 21.22 11.53 10.23
CA ASP A 132 22.42 11.04 9.57
C ASP A 132 22.17 10.96 8.07
N VAL A 133 23.16 11.40 7.32
CA VAL A 133 23.09 11.54 5.86
C VAL A 133 23.96 10.44 5.29
N GLU A 134 23.30 9.36 4.89
CA GLU A 134 23.90 8.17 4.30
C GLU A 134 23.25 7.97 2.92
N ASP A 135 24.06 7.78 1.88
CA ASP A 135 23.51 7.45 0.58
C ASP A 135 22.96 6.01 0.60
N THR A 136 21.74 5.86 0.10
CA THR A 136 21.05 4.59 -0.13
C THR A 136 20.87 4.39 -1.62
N LEU A 137 21.50 3.34 -2.16
CA LEU A 137 21.33 2.95 -3.56
C LEU A 137 19.92 2.38 -3.77
N VAL A 138 19.30 2.76 -4.88
CA VAL A 138 17.93 2.34 -5.24
C VAL A 138 17.97 1.56 -6.55
N ASP A 139 17.49 0.33 -6.49
CA ASP A 139 17.24 -0.49 -7.67
C ASP A 139 15.75 -0.87 -7.75
N VAL A 140 15.23 -1.03 -8.96
CA VAL A 140 13.87 -1.50 -9.24
C VAL A 140 13.88 -2.77 -10.06
N SER A 141 12.84 -3.59 -9.93
CA SER A 141 12.71 -4.83 -10.69
C SER A 141 11.26 -5.18 -10.97
N THR A 142 11.03 -5.81 -12.12
CA THR A 142 9.72 -6.37 -12.50
C THR A 142 9.52 -7.79 -11.98
N ASP A 143 10.60 -8.54 -11.72
CA ASP A 143 10.56 -9.97 -11.41
C ASP A 143 11.33 -10.39 -10.15
N GLY A 144 12.06 -9.46 -9.53
CA GLY A 144 12.89 -9.69 -8.34
C GLY A 144 14.22 -10.39 -8.65
N VAL A 145 14.55 -10.60 -9.93
CA VAL A 145 15.77 -11.29 -10.38
C VAL A 145 16.67 -10.34 -11.15
N ASP A 146 16.14 -9.67 -12.17
CA ASP A 146 16.86 -8.68 -12.96
C ASP A 146 16.59 -7.28 -12.38
N TRP A 147 17.65 -6.51 -12.13
CA TRP A 147 17.59 -5.26 -11.38
C TRP A 147 18.10 -4.09 -12.23
N GLU A 148 17.34 -3.01 -12.23
CA GLU A 148 17.69 -1.76 -12.88
C GLU A 148 18.06 -0.72 -11.81
N SER A 149 19.24 -0.14 -11.91
CA SER A 149 19.67 0.91 -10.97
C SER A 149 19.10 2.26 -11.37
N VAL A 150 18.44 2.92 -10.42
CA VAL A 150 17.72 4.20 -10.62
C VAL A 150 18.26 5.30 -9.71
N GLY A 151 19.55 5.21 -9.36
CA GLY A 151 20.26 6.23 -8.60
C GLY A 151 20.33 5.94 -7.10
N SER A 152 20.43 7.01 -6.31
CA SER A 152 20.49 6.94 -4.86
C SER A 152 19.66 8.05 -4.22
N VAL A 153 19.20 7.80 -3.01
CA VAL A 153 18.64 8.80 -2.09
C VAL A 153 19.62 9.04 -0.96
N GLY A 154 19.55 10.21 -0.33
CA GLY A 154 20.51 10.62 0.69
C GLY A 154 20.37 12.11 1.02
N GLY A 155 20.58 12.45 2.28
CA GLY A 155 20.57 13.84 2.74
C GLY A 155 19.19 14.48 2.66
N SER A 156 19.01 15.45 1.76
CA SER A 156 17.73 16.12 1.53
C SER A 156 16.90 15.52 0.39
N THR A 157 17.41 14.45 -0.24
CA THR A 157 16.77 13.83 -1.40
C THR A 157 16.16 12.50 -0.98
N SER A 158 14.85 12.39 -1.11
CA SER A 158 14.08 11.18 -0.78
C SER A 158 13.28 10.63 -1.96
N GLY A 159 13.30 11.33 -3.10
CA GLY A 159 12.53 10.99 -4.29
C GLY A 159 13.41 10.55 -5.47
N ILE A 160 12.90 9.63 -6.28
CA ILE A 160 13.51 9.18 -7.54
C ILE A 160 12.52 9.46 -8.68
N ASP A 161 13.00 10.15 -9.72
CA ASP A 161 12.35 10.31 -11.03
C ASP A 161 12.85 9.16 -11.92
N LEU A 162 11.95 8.25 -12.30
CA LEU A 162 12.26 7.07 -13.12
C LEU A 162 12.36 7.41 -14.60
N ASP A 163 11.70 8.48 -15.05
CA ASP A 163 11.75 8.96 -16.42
C ASP A 163 13.15 9.44 -16.79
N ALA A 164 13.91 9.98 -15.82
CA ALA A 164 15.33 10.31 -15.97
C ALA A 164 16.21 9.10 -16.33
N PHE A 165 15.74 7.88 -16.05
CA PHE A 165 16.40 6.60 -16.38
C PHE A 165 15.79 5.92 -17.61
N GLY A 166 14.81 6.55 -18.26
CA GLY A 166 14.15 6.04 -19.45
C GLY A 166 13.00 5.07 -19.18
N PHE A 167 12.50 5.02 -17.94
CA PHE A 167 11.34 4.21 -17.57
C PHE A 167 10.09 5.07 -17.48
N GLY A 168 9.10 4.77 -18.30
CA GLY A 168 7.83 5.51 -18.34
C GLY A 168 6.66 4.69 -17.79
N VAL A 169 5.44 5.14 -18.10
CA VAL A 169 4.17 4.55 -17.63
C VAL A 169 3.93 3.08 -18.06
N SER A 170 4.68 2.56 -19.04
CA SER A 170 4.56 1.17 -19.49
C SER A 170 5.46 0.20 -18.70
N ASN A 171 6.39 0.72 -17.91
CA ASN A 171 7.28 -0.09 -17.08
C ASN A 171 6.59 -0.36 -15.75
N LEU A 172 6.38 -1.64 -15.41
CA LEU A 172 5.59 -2.07 -14.26
C LEU A 172 6.51 -2.78 -13.24
N PHE A 173 7.12 -2.01 -12.34
CA PHE A 173 8.02 -2.56 -11.33
C PHE A 173 7.25 -3.02 -10.10
N SER A 174 7.43 -4.27 -9.71
CA SER A 174 6.85 -4.83 -8.48
C SER A 174 7.80 -4.77 -7.30
N PHE A 175 9.08 -4.52 -7.53
CA PHE A 175 10.10 -4.63 -6.50
C PHE A 175 10.98 -3.40 -6.44
N VAL A 176 11.37 -3.04 -5.22
CA VAL A 176 12.40 -2.04 -4.92
C VAL A 176 13.44 -2.69 -4.02
N ARG A 177 14.71 -2.50 -4.33
CA ARG A 177 15.83 -2.85 -3.46
C ARG A 177 16.52 -1.58 -3.00
N LEU A 178 16.68 -1.46 -1.70
CA LEU A 178 17.49 -0.43 -1.07
C LEU A 178 18.77 -1.06 -0.53
N THR A 179 19.90 -0.42 -0.80
CA THR A 179 21.21 -0.86 -0.30
C THR A 179 21.95 0.33 0.29
N ASP A 180 22.28 0.23 1.57
CA ASP A 180 23.09 1.22 2.27
C ASP A 180 24.52 1.25 1.73
N VAL A 181 25.09 2.44 1.53
CA VAL A 181 26.48 2.60 1.12
C VAL A 181 27.39 2.52 2.36
N ALA A 182 27.99 1.34 2.57
CA ALA A 182 28.79 1.00 3.76
C ALA A 182 29.96 1.96 4.11
N SER A 183 30.41 2.78 3.15
CA SER A 183 31.49 3.75 3.36
C SER A 183 31.02 5.11 3.89
N GLU A 184 29.72 5.29 4.07
CA GLU A 184 29.10 6.56 4.49
C GLU A 184 28.40 6.44 5.85
N GLY A 185 28.26 7.60 6.50
CA GLY A 185 27.63 7.77 7.81
C GLY A 185 28.21 6.99 8.99
N GLY A 186 27.32 6.61 9.89
CA GLY A 186 27.65 5.95 11.15
C GLY A 186 28.12 4.52 10.95
N THR A 187 29.03 4.04 11.80
CA THR A 187 29.50 2.63 11.74
C THR A 187 29.26 1.87 13.03
N SER A 188 28.58 2.48 14.00
CA SER A 188 28.27 1.85 15.28
C SER A 188 27.07 2.51 15.96
N GLY A 189 26.13 1.72 16.45
CA GLY A 189 24.93 2.24 17.10
C GLY A 189 23.76 1.28 17.01
N ALA A 190 22.66 1.66 17.64
CA ALA A 190 21.42 0.88 17.59
C ALA A 190 20.72 0.96 16.22
N SER A 191 20.84 2.11 15.57
CA SER A 191 20.36 2.44 14.23
C SER A 191 21.55 2.99 13.44
N VAL A 192 22.07 2.17 12.52
CA VAL A 192 23.22 2.48 11.69
C VAL A 192 22.81 2.24 10.25
N GLY A 193 23.33 3.04 9.32
CA GLY A 193 22.90 3.02 7.94
C GLY A 193 21.45 3.50 7.81
N ALA A 194 20.96 3.42 6.57
CA ALA A 194 19.61 3.83 6.21
C ALA A 194 18.52 3.29 7.15
N ASP A 195 17.71 4.19 7.72
CA ASP A 195 16.61 3.89 8.64
C ASP A 195 15.27 4.05 7.94
N ILE A 196 14.71 2.96 7.40
CA ILE A 196 13.54 2.95 6.51
C ILE A 196 12.23 2.80 7.29
N ASP A 197 11.36 3.81 7.22
CA ASP A 197 9.97 3.81 7.72
C ASP A 197 9.00 3.30 6.63
N ALA A 198 9.16 3.76 5.39
CA ALA A 198 8.30 3.32 4.29
C ALA A 198 8.93 3.53 2.92
N VAL A 199 8.42 2.82 1.92
CA VAL A 199 8.72 3.04 0.49
C VAL A 199 7.40 3.12 -0.28
N GLY A 200 7.21 4.20 -1.02
CA GLY A 200 5.97 4.48 -1.73
C GLY A 200 6.18 4.82 -3.21
N ALA A 201 5.35 4.22 -4.08
CA ALA A 201 5.22 4.56 -5.48
C ALA A 201 4.25 5.75 -5.67
N ILE A 202 4.78 6.94 -5.93
CA ILE A 202 3.99 8.15 -6.24
C ILE A 202 3.24 7.93 -7.56
N SER A 203 3.96 7.49 -8.60
CA SER A 203 3.39 7.07 -9.87
C SER A 203 3.16 5.56 -9.84
N THR A 204 1.89 5.16 -9.85
CA THR A 204 1.51 3.78 -9.57
C THR A 204 0.27 3.34 -10.36
N ILE A 205 0.24 2.06 -10.73
CA ILE A 205 -0.93 1.40 -11.32
C ILE A 205 -1.42 0.32 -10.36
N VAL A 206 -2.64 0.46 -9.86
CA VAL A 206 -3.28 -0.54 -8.99
C VAL A 206 -3.57 -1.81 -9.78
N ALA A 207 -3.03 -2.93 -9.32
CA ALA A 207 -3.31 -4.25 -9.84
C ALA A 207 -4.68 -4.70 -9.31
N HIS A 208 -5.62 -4.98 -10.21
CA HIS A 208 -6.93 -5.47 -9.80
C HIS A 208 -6.80 -6.91 -9.29
N VAL A 209 -6.64 -7.10 -7.98
CA VAL A 209 -6.79 -8.41 -7.36
C VAL A 209 -8.26 -8.81 -7.49
N PRO A 210 -8.62 -9.94 -8.12
CA PRO A 210 -9.99 -10.41 -8.11
C PRO A 210 -10.41 -10.66 -6.66
N GLU A 211 -11.30 -9.81 -6.14
CA GLU A 211 -11.94 -10.02 -4.85
C GLU A 211 -12.40 -11.49 -4.77
N PRO A 212 -12.10 -12.22 -3.67
CA PRO A 212 -12.74 -13.51 -3.46
C PRO A 212 -14.24 -13.29 -3.63
N ASN A 213 -14.94 -14.20 -4.33
CA ASN A 213 -16.39 -14.13 -4.56
C ASN A 213 -17.20 -14.28 -3.25
N THR A 214 -16.77 -13.66 -2.15
CA THR A 214 -17.42 -13.57 -0.86
C THR A 214 -18.84 -13.04 -1.00
N PHE A 215 -19.11 -12.17 -1.98
CA PHE A 215 -20.47 -11.76 -2.32
C PHE A 215 -21.33 -12.92 -2.82
N PHE A 216 -20.77 -13.82 -3.63
CA PHE A 216 -21.45 -15.04 -4.07
C PHE A 216 -21.67 -16.01 -2.91
N LEU A 217 -20.66 -16.21 -2.05
CA LEU A 217 -20.79 -17.07 -0.86
C LEU A 217 -21.80 -16.51 0.14
N PHE A 218 -21.82 -15.20 0.36
CA PHE A 218 -22.78 -14.51 1.21
C PHE A 218 -24.20 -14.58 0.62
N ALA A 219 -24.36 -14.39 -0.68
CA ALA A 219 -25.64 -14.50 -1.37
C ALA A 219 -26.19 -15.94 -1.34
N LEU A 220 -25.33 -16.96 -1.50
CA LEU A 220 -25.70 -18.36 -1.33
C LEU A 220 -26.10 -18.69 0.11
N GLY A 221 -25.36 -18.18 1.09
CA GLY A 221 -25.66 -18.37 2.51
C GLY A 221 -27.03 -17.78 2.89
N LEU A 222 -27.32 -16.56 2.44
CA LEU A 222 -28.62 -15.92 2.67
C LEU A 222 -29.77 -16.66 1.99
N THR A 223 -29.61 -17.08 0.73
CA THR A 223 -30.66 -17.84 0.03
C THR A 223 -30.94 -19.19 0.69
N ALA A 224 -29.91 -19.91 1.15
CA ALA A 224 -30.09 -21.13 1.93
C ALA A 224 -30.84 -20.88 3.25
N LEU A 225 -30.57 -19.77 3.95
CA LEU A 225 -31.27 -19.40 5.19
C LEU A 225 -32.75 -19.05 4.95
N PHE A 226 -33.05 -18.36 3.84
CA PHE A 226 -34.43 -18.04 3.45
C PHE A 226 -35.23 -19.27 3.01
N LEU A 227 -34.57 -20.23 2.35
CA LEU A 227 -35.20 -21.50 1.96
C LEU A 227 -35.42 -22.43 3.17
N SER A 228 -34.50 -22.42 4.15
CA SER A 228 -34.62 -23.23 5.38
C SER A 228 -35.75 -22.78 6.31
N ARG A 229 -36.23 -21.54 6.20
CA ARG A 229 -37.34 -21.01 7.02
C ARG A 229 -38.73 -21.45 6.56
N LYS A 230 -38.88 -22.07 5.39
CA LYS A 230 -40.19 -22.51 4.86
C LYS A 230 -40.67 -23.88 5.38
N HIS A 231 -39.93 -24.52 6.28
CA HIS A 231 -40.25 -25.85 6.81
C HIS A 231 -40.49 -25.91 8.34
N ILE A 232 -40.90 -24.81 8.96
CA ILE A 232 -41.43 -24.78 10.34
C ILE A 232 -42.86 -24.29 10.31
#